data_AF-A0A1Y6FSM5-F1
#
_entry.id   AF-A0A1Y6FSM5-F1
#
_cell.length_a   1.000
_cell.length_b   1.000
_cell.length_c   1.000
_cell.angle_alpha   90.00
_cell.angle_beta   90.00
_cell.angle_gamma   90.00
#
_symmetry.space_group_name_H-M   'P 1'
#
loop_
_entity.id
_entity.type
_entity.pdbx_description
1 polymer ?
#
loop_
_entity_poly.entity_id
_entity_poly.type
_entity_poly.pdbx_seq_one_letter_code
_entity_poly.pdbx_strand_id
1 'polypeptide(L)'
;MERIRPTLQNKTEIPVNIYKGEKLLIECPSIQQAARLFKKHTGADRFNWSAINKGIWVNEPYAFIGASYFFLTDPEAVKKK
;
A
#
# COMPACT_ATOMS: atom_id res chain seq x y z
N MET A 1 -6.88 15.04 -7.01
CA MET A 1 -6.77 14.00 -8.04
C MET A 1 -7.24 12.68 -7.48
N GLU A 2 -7.98 11.87 -8.23
CA GLU A 2 -8.33 10.50 -7.82
C GLU A 2 -7.10 9.60 -7.94
N ARG A 3 -6.76 8.88 -6.87
CA ARG A 3 -5.63 7.95 -6.87
C ARG A 3 -6.04 6.65 -7.56
N ILE A 4 -5.23 6.20 -8.52
CA ILE A 4 -5.44 4.97 -9.27
C ILE A 4 -5.27 3.77 -8.34
N ARG A 5 -6.30 2.94 -8.27
CA ARG A 5 -6.29 1.66 -7.57
C ARG A 5 -5.77 0.58 -8.53
N PRO A 6 -4.92 -0.35 -8.05
CA PRO A 6 -4.51 -1.47 -8.86
C PRO A 6 -5.70 -2.41 -9.09
N THR A 7 -5.64 -3.19 -10.17
CA THR A 7 -6.62 -4.24 -10.46
C THR A 7 -6.14 -5.60 -9.95
N LEU A 8 -7.04 -6.38 -9.34
CA LEU A 8 -6.74 -7.72 -8.86
C LEU A 8 -6.43 -8.65 -10.05
N GLN A 9 -5.15 -8.96 -10.29
CA GLN A 9 -4.76 -9.88 -11.36
C GLN A 9 -4.89 -11.36 -10.95
N ASN A 10 -4.59 -11.68 -9.69
CA ASN A 10 -4.63 -13.04 -9.15
C ASN A 10 -5.52 -13.11 -7.91
N LYS A 11 -6.28 -14.22 -7.73
CA LYS A 11 -7.15 -14.41 -6.56
C LYS A 11 -6.39 -14.49 -5.23
N THR A 12 -5.10 -14.78 -5.28
CA THR A 12 -4.25 -15.09 -4.12
C THR A 12 -3.39 -13.90 -3.68
N GLU A 13 -3.06 -13.00 -4.61
CA GLU A 13 -2.17 -11.87 -4.35
C GLU A 13 -2.97 -10.57 -4.36
N ILE A 14 -2.90 -9.81 -3.26
CA ILE A 14 -3.59 -8.52 -3.12
C ILE A 14 -2.64 -7.42 -3.60
N PRO A 15 -2.86 -6.81 -4.77
CA PRO A 15 -1.98 -5.79 -5.31
C PRO A 15 -2.13 -4.48 -4.54
N VAL A 16 -1.02 -3.75 -4.36
CA VAL A 16 -0.98 -2.54 -3.55
C VAL A 16 -0.21 -1.45 -4.27
N ASN A 17 -0.86 -0.31 -4.47
CA ASN A 17 -0.22 0.92 -4.91
C ASN A 17 0.12 1.78 -3.69
N ILE A 18 1.38 2.18 -3.61
CA ILE A 18 1.92 3.05 -2.56
C ILE A 18 1.99 4.46 -3.13
N TYR A 19 1.37 5.41 -2.45
CA TYR A 19 1.43 6.84 -2.76
C TYR A 19 2.20 7.57 -1.67
N LYS A 20 2.98 8.58 -2.06
CA LYS A 20 3.59 9.55 -1.16
C LYS A 20 2.89 10.89 -1.39
N GLY A 21 2.00 11.28 -0.49
CA GLY A 21 1.08 12.39 -0.70
C GLY A 21 0.13 12.07 -1.86
N GLU A 22 0.22 12.85 -2.94
CA GLU A 22 -0.59 12.66 -4.14
C GLU A 22 0.14 11.89 -5.25
N LYS A 23 1.45 11.67 -5.10
CA LYS A 23 2.27 11.04 -6.14
C LYS A 23 2.34 9.53 -5.96
N LEU A 24 2.05 8.79 -7.04
CA LEU A 24 2.29 7.35 -7.08
C LEU A 24 3.79 7.08 -6.91
N LEU A 25 4.12 6.29 -5.90
CA LEU A 25 5.50 5.97 -5.54
C LEU A 25 5.91 4.64 -6.16
N ILE A 26 5.14 3.58 -5.88
CA ILE A 26 5.42 2.20 -6.29
C ILE A 26 4.11 1.45 -6.51
N GLU A 27 4.05 0.65 -7.57
CA GLU A 27 3.01 -0.35 -7.80
C GLU A 27 3.53 -1.73 -7.41
N CYS A 28 2.78 -2.44 -6.57
CA CYS A 28 3.16 -3.76 -6.09
C CYS A 28 2.11 -4.79 -6.49
N PRO A 29 2.50 -5.97 -6.99
CA PRO A 29 1.55 -7.03 -7.29
C PRO A 29 1.01 -7.72 -6.01
N SER A 30 1.67 -7.56 -4.87
CA SER A 30 1.24 -8.14 -3.59
C SER A 30 1.57 -7.26 -2.37
N ILE A 31 0.83 -7.42 -1.27
CA ILE A 31 1.10 -6.78 0.04
C ILE A 31 2.53 -7.10 0.52
N GLN A 32 3.00 -8.33 0.25
CA GLN A 32 4.35 -8.75 0.64
C GLN A 32 5.43 -7.95 -0.09
N GLN A 33 5.28 -7.77 -1.40
CA GLN A 33 6.17 -6.90 -2.17
C GLN A 33 6.07 -5.45 -1.70
N ALA A 34 4.86 -4.97 -1.40
CA ALA A 34 4.66 -3.62 -0.87
C ALA A 34 5.40 -3.40 0.43
N ALA A 35 5.33 -4.33 1.39
CA ALA A 35 6.08 -4.24 2.64
C ALA A 35 7.60 -4.22 2.41
N ARG A 36 8.09 -5.06 1.49
CA ARG A 36 9.53 -5.13 1.17
C ARG A 36 10.04 -3.85 0.51
N LEU A 37 9.33 -3.36 -0.50
CA LEU A 37 9.70 -2.16 -1.23
C LEU A 37 9.53 -0.90 -0.38
N PHE A 38 8.46 -0.84 0.41
CA PHE A 38 8.25 0.27 1.34
C PHE A 38 9.35 0.35 2.39
N LYS A 39 9.75 -0.77 2.99
CA LYS A 39 10.89 -0.83 3.91
C LYS A 39 12.18 -0.31 3.26
N LYS A 40 12.47 -0.78 2.04
CA LYS A 40 13.66 -0.34 1.29
C LYS A 40 13.61 1.16 0.96
N HIS A 41 12.43 1.69 0.65
CA HIS A 41 12.25 3.12 0.34
C HIS A 41 12.40 4.00 1.58
N THR A 42 11.82 3.59 2.71
CA THR A 42 11.83 4.37 3.95
C THR A 42 13.09 4.18 4.77
N GLY A 43 13.89 3.15 4.48
CA GLY A 43 15.04 2.77 5.29
C GLY A 43 14.64 2.27 6.69
N ALA A 44 13.37 1.88 6.89
CA ALA A 44 12.89 1.42 8.19
C ALA A 44 13.54 0.08 8.60
N ASP A 45 13.85 -0.08 9.89
CA ASP A 45 14.43 -1.33 10.40
C ASP A 45 13.48 -2.53 10.30
N ARG A 46 12.17 -2.25 10.40
CA ARG A 46 11.10 -3.27 10.41
C ARG A 46 10.14 -3.06 9.25
N PHE A 47 9.44 -4.14 8.88
CA PHE A 47 8.35 -4.08 7.89
C PHE A 47 7.13 -3.38 8.50
N ASN A 48 6.61 -2.36 7.83
CA ASN A 48 5.45 -1.59 8.28
C ASN A 48 4.12 -2.27 7.92
N TRP A 49 3.96 -3.55 8.31
CA TRP A 49 2.75 -4.32 8.01
C TRP A 49 1.48 -3.68 8.56
N SER A 50 1.55 -3.14 9.79
CA SER A 50 0.40 -2.47 10.39
C SER A 50 -0.02 -1.24 9.60
N ALA A 51 0.94 -0.46 9.08
CA ALA A 51 0.65 0.72 8.28
C ALA A 51 -0.03 0.34 6.96
N ILE A 52 0.51 -0.66 6.27
CA ILE A 52 -0.03 -1.14 4.99
C ILE A 52 -1.44 -1.71 5.19
N ASN A 53 -1.63 -2.56 6.21
CA ASN A 53 -2.94 -3.13 6.50
C ASN A 53 -3.96 -2.05 6.88
N LYS A 54 -3.62 -1.11 7.76
CA LYS A 54 -4.54 -0.02 8.10
C LYS A 54 -4.85 0.87 6.91
N GLY A 55 -3.88 1.16 6.05
CA GLY A 55 -4.10 1.88 4.81
C GLY A 55 -5.03 1.15 3.85
N ILE A 56 -4.87 -0.16 3.69
CA ILE A 56 -5.70 -0.97 2.81
C ILE A 56 -7.14 -1.14 3.35
N TRP A 57 -7.27 -1.54 4.61
CA TRP A 57 -8.56 -1.99 5.18
C TRP A 57 -9.36 -0.86 5.82
N VAL A 58 -8.68 0.17 6.33
CA VAL A 58 -9.28 1.27 7.10
C VAL A 58 -9.11 2.61 6.35
N ASN A 59 -8.39 2.61 5.22
CA ASN A 59 -8.04 3.82 4.47
C ASN A 59 -7.26 4.85 5.32
N GLU A 60 -6.49 4.38 6.30
CA GLU A 60 -5.71 5.24 7.20
C GLU A 60 -4.34 5.57 6.58
N PRO A 61 -3.99 6.87 6.42
CA PRO A 61 -2.66 7.26 5.97
C PRO A 61 -1.60 6.95 7.01
N TYR A 62 -0.38 6.66 6.55
CA TYR A 62 0.76 6.45 7.41
C TYR A 62 1.75 7.61 7.31
N ALA A 63 1.96 8.34 8.39
CA ALA A 63 2.97 9.39 8.46
C ALA A 63 4.34 8.80 8.82
N PHE A 64 5.35 9.07 7.99
CA PHE A 64 6.73 8.66 8.24
C PHE A 64 7.72 9.72 7.74
N ILE A 65 8.57 10.23 8.65
CA ILE A 65 9.59 11.26 8.39
C ILE A 65 9.01 12.46 7.60
N GLY A 66 7.94 13.06 8.13
CA GLY A 66 7.32 14.25 7.53
C GLY A 66 6.58 14.03 6.21
N ALA A 67 6.46 12.78 5.74
CA ALA A 67 5.69 12.44 4.56
C ALA A 67 4.50 11.54 4.91
N SER A 68 3.37 11.78 4.26
CA SER A 68 2.17 10.93 4.37
C SER A 68 2.15 9.90 3.25
N TYR A 69 2.03 8.64 3.61
CA TYR A 69 1.93 7.52 2.68
C TYR A 69 0.51 6.97 2.68
N PHE A 70 0.03 6.61 1.50
CA PHE A 70 -1.29 6.01 1.32
C PHE A 70 -1.14 4.69 0.59
N PHE A 71 -1.88 3.69 1.03
CA PHE A 71 -1.85 2.33 0.49
C PHE A 71 -3.22 2.04 -0.10
N LEU A 72 -3.27 1.81 -1.40
CA LEU A 72 -4.50 1.51 -2.11
C LEU A 72 -4.41 0.14 -2.74
N THR A 73 -5.48 -0.61 -2.64
CA THR A 73 -5.64 -1.92 -3.27
C THR A 73 -6.88 -1.93 -4.14
N ASP A 74 -7.02 -2.98 -4.92
CA ASP A 74 -8.27 -3.34 -5.57
C ASP A 74 -9.42 -3.48 -4.53
N PRO A 75 -10.60 -2.84 -4.75
CA PRO A 75 -11.74 -2.94 -3.84
C PRO A 75 -12.28 -4.37 -3.68
N GLU A 76 -12.20 -5.23 -4.70
CA GLU A 76 -12.62 -6.63 -4.64
C GLU A 76 -11.73 -7.45 -3.71
N ALA A 77 -10.43 -7.10 -3.62
CA ALA A 77 -9.55 -7.69 -2.62
C ALA A 77 -10.04 -7.40 -1.19
N VAL A 78 -10.64 -6.22 -0.99
CA VAL A 78 -11.15 -5.79 0.31
C VAL A 78 -12.48 -6.48 0.68
N LYS A 79 -13.34 -6.72 -0.31
CA LYS A 79 -14.65 -7.36 -0.14
C LYS A 79 -14.58 -8.84 0.27
N LYS A 80 -13.45 -9.51 0.06
CA LYS A 80 -13.27 -10.94 0.34
C LYS A 80 -12.85 -11.27 1.79
N LYS A 81 -12.80 -10.28 2.68
CA LYS A 81 -12.39 -10.48 4.08
C LYS A 81 -13.51 -11.04 4.94
#